data_AF-A0A0H5DS42-F1
#
_entry.id   AF-A0A0H5DS42-F1
#
_cell.length_a   1.000
_cell.length_b   1.000
_cell.length_c   1.000
_cell.angle_alpha   90.00
_cell.angle_beta   90.00
_cell.angle_gamma   90.00
#
_symmetry.space_group_name_H-M   'P 1'
#
loop_
_entity.id
_entity.type
_entity.pdbx_description
1 polymer ?
#
loop_
_entity_poly.entity_id
_entity_poly.type
_entity_poly.pdbx_seq_one_letter_code
_entity_poly.pdbx_strand_id
1 'polypeptide(L)'
;MNDTTERLEKKQIEKAKRLRYLGWLFFVISMLSAVMAYSADFESVRDYIPLSPTEQEGYFMMSIVMGVLGMFCFKSTTHPQ
;
A
#
# COMPACT_ATOMS: atom_id res chain seq x y z
N MET A 1 -34.69 19.36 1.96
CA MET A 1 -34.27 17.94 2.05
C MET A 1 -33.19 17.57 1.03
N ASN A 2 -33.09 18.26 -0.12
CA ASN A 2 -32.04 17.98 -1.14
C ASN A 2 -30.59 18.33 -0.71
N ASP A 3 -30.40 19.40 0.06
CA ASP A 3 -29.06 19.93 0.41
C ASP A 3 -28.25 18.96 1.31
N THR A 4 -28.92 18.26 2.21
CA THR A 4 -28.28 17.34 3.16
C THR A 4 -27.75 16.09 2.46
N THR A 5 -28.50 15.56 1.49
CA THR A 5 -28.11 14.38 0.70
C THR A 5 -26.92 14.70 -0.19
N GLU A 6 -26.93 15.85 -0.87
CA GLU A 6 -25.84 16.28 -1.75
C GLU A 6 -24.52 16.49 -0.99
N ARG A 7 -24.59 17.00 0.25
CA ARG A 7 -23.41 17.12 1.13
C ARG A 7 -22.88 15.77 1.60
N LEU A 8 -23.76 14.81 1.87
CA LEU A 8 -23.36 13.46 2.29
C LEU A 8 -22.68 12.70 1.15
N GLU A 9 -23.21 12.79 -0.07
CA GLU A 9 -22.62 12.18 -1.27
C GLU A 9 -21.24 12.77 -1.59
N LYS A 10 -21.08 14.10 -1.53
CA LYS A 10 -19.77 14.74 -1.73
C LYS A 10 -18.73 14.26 -0.71
N LYS A 11 -19.11 14.11 0.57
CA LYS A 11 -18.23 13.58 1.62
C LYS A 11 -17.87 12.10 1.40
N GLN A 12 -18.82 11.29 0.94
CA GLN A 12 -18.59 9.88 0.59
C GLN A 12 -17.58 9.77 -0.55
N ILE A 13 -17.75 10.55 -1.62
CA ILE A 13 -16.84 10.58 -2.78
C ILE A 13 -15.43 11.04 -2.37
N GLU A 14 -15.33 12.07 -1.52
CA GLU A 14 -14.04 12.57 -1.06
C GLU A 14 -13.31 11.55 -0.18
N LYS A 15 -14.03 10.86 0.71
CA LYS A 15 -13.48 9.75 1.51
C LYS A 15 -12.99 8.62 0.61
N ALA A 16 -13.77 8.21 -0.39
CA ALA A 16 -13.38 7.16 -1.33
C ALA A 16 -12.11 7.54 -2.12
N LYS A 17 -11.99 8.80 -2.58
CA LYS A 17 -10.78 9.30 -3.23
C LYS A 17 -9.56 9.22 -2.31
N ARG A 18 -9.67 9.72 -1.08
CA ARG A 18 -8.57 9.66 -0.09
C ARG A 18 -8.14 8.22 0.19
N LEU A 19 -9.10 7.31 0.34
CA LEU A 19 -8.81 5.89 0.59
C LEU A 19 -8.12 5.24 -0.61
N ARG A 20 -8.49 5.62 -1.84
CA ARG A 20 -7.81 5.16 -3.07
C ARG A 20 -6.37 5.66 -3.16
N TYR A 21 -6.11 6.91 -2.80
CA TYR A 21 -4.74 7.43 -2.72
C TYR A 21 -3.91 6.70 -1.67
N LEU A 22 -4.52 6.40 -0.51
CA LEU A 22 -3.86 5.64 0.55
C LEU A 22 -3.56 4.20 0.10
N GLY A 23 -4.48 3.57 -0.64
CA GLY A 23 -4.25 2.25 -1.24
C GLY A 23 -3.09 2.24 -2.22
N TRP A 24 -2.98 3.26 -3.09
CA TRP A 24 -1.84 3.43 -3.99
C TRP A 24 -0.53 3.63 -3.24
N LEU A 25 -0.54 4.44 -2.19
CA LEU A 25 0.64 4.65 -1.35
C LEU A 25 1.15 3.33 -0.76
N PHE A 26 0.27 2.54 -0.14
CA PHE A 26 0.64 1.25 0.43
C PHE A 26 1.13 0.25 -0.64
N PHE A 27 0.53 0.29 -1.83
CA PHE A 27 0.97 -0.56 -2.94
C PHE A 27 2.38 -0.20 -3.42
N VAL A 28 2.70 1.09 -3.53
CA VAL A 28 4.05 1.56 -3.88
C VAL A 28 5.06 1.15 -2.80
N ILE A 29 4.73 1.33 -1.52
CA ILE A 29 5.60 0.91 -0.41
C ILE A 29 5.84 -0.60 -0.46
N SER A 30 4.78 -1.39 -0.66
CA SER A 30 4.85 -2.85 -0.82
C SER A 30 5.81 -3.25 -1.94
N MET A 31 5.69 -2.61 -3.11
CA MET A 31 6.58 -2.86 -4.24
C MET A 31 8.04 -2.52 -3.92
N LEU A 32 8.30 -1.37 -3.29
CA LEU A 32 9.66 -0.98 -2.91
C LEU A 32 10.27 -1.95 -1.89
N SER A 33 9.50 -2.38 -0.88
CA SER A 33 9.96 -3.37 0.11
C SER A 33 10.26 -4.72 -0.54
N ALA A 34 9.43 -5.19 -1.48
CA ALA A 34 9.68 -6.43 -2.22
C ALA A 34 10.96 -6.34 -3.07
N VAL A 35 11.18 -5.21 -3.75
CA VAL A 35 12.39 -4.98 -4.54
C VAL A 35 13.63 -4.99 -3.65
N MET A 36 13.60 -4.34 -2.47
CA MET A 36 14.71 -4.35 -1.53
C MET A 36 15.01 -5.78 -1.04
N ALA A 37 13.99 -6.53 -0.65
CA ALA A 37 14.14 -7.93 -0.21
C ALA A 37 14.74 -8.83 -1.30
N TYR A 38 14.29 -8.68 -2.55
CA TYR A 38 14.77 -9.48 -3.68
C TYR A 38 16.16 -9.05 -4.16
N SER A 39 16.44 -7.75 -4.15
CA SER A 39 17.75 -7.22 -4.59
C SER A 39 18.87 -7.64 -3.65
N ALA A 40 18.58 -7.84 -2.36
CA ALA A 40 19.55 -8.35 -1.38
C ALA A 40 20.04 -9.79 -1.67
N ASP A 41 19.28 -10.58 -2.46
CA ASP A 41 19.72 -11.91 -2.91
C ASP A 41 20.76 -11.86 -4.04
N PHE A 42 20.91 -10.73 -4.73
CA PHE A 42 21.91 -10.59 -5.78
C PHE A 42 23.26 -10.20 -5.18
N GLU A 43 24.29 -11.03 -5.41
CA GLU A 43 25.67 -10.78 -4.97
C GLU A 43 26.16 -9.37 -5.37
N SER A 44 25.80 -8.90 -6.56
CA SER A 44 26.20 -7.58 -7.08
C SER A 44 25.58 -6.38 -6.35
N VAL A 45 24.49 -6.58 -5.60
CA VAL A 45 23.83 -5.52 -4.81
C VAL A 45 24.14 -5.66 -3.32
N ARG A 46 24.44 -6.89 -2.87
CA ARG A 46 24.81 -7.20 -1.47
C ARG A 46 26.02 -6.41 -0.98
N ASP A 47 26.97 -6.13 -1.85
CA ASP A 47 28.16 -5.31 -1.53
C ASP A 47 27.83 -3.83 -1.29
N TYR A 48 26.72 -3.32 -1.84
CA TYR A 48 26.28 -1.93 -1.66
C TYR A 48 25.23 -1.78 -0.56
N ILE A 49 24.40 -2.81 -0.34
CA ILE A 49 23.35 -2.84 0.67
C ILE A 49 23.47 -4.18 1.43
N PRO A 50 24.36 -4.27 2.43
CA PRO A 50 24.54 -5.48 3.21
C PRO A 50 23.37 -5.64 4.17
N LEU A 51 22.31 -6.29 3.71
CA LEU A 51 21.18 -6.68 4.54
C LEU A 51 21.48 -8.02 5.22
N SER A 52 21.22 -8.10 6.53
CA SER A 52 21.20 -9.38 7.22
C SER A 52 20.00 -10.23 6.75
N PRO A 53 20.07 -11.57 6.86
CA PRO A 53 18.94 -12.43 6.50
C PRO A 53 17.64 -12.07 7.24
N THR A 54 17.75 -11.66 8.50
CA THR A 54 16.60 -11.23 9.31
C THR A 54 15.98 -9.92 8.80
N GLU A 55 16.80 -8.98 8.34
CA GLU A 55 16.30 -7.74 7.74
C GLU A 55 15.62 -8.01 6.40
N GLN A 56 16.19 -8.89 5.57
CA GLN A 56 15.61 -9.31 4.30
C GLN A 56 14.22 -9.95 4.48
N GLU A 57 14.08 -10.86 5.44
CA GLU A 57 12.77 -11.42 5.84
C GLU A 57 11.81 -10.33 6.32
N GLY A 58 12.33 -9.35 7.07
CA GLY A 58 11.56 -8.18 7.50
C GLY A 58 10.99 -7.38 6.33
N TYR A 59 11.80 -7.09 5.31
CA TYR A 59 11.34 -6.40 4.08
C TYR A 59 10.31 -7.22 3.32
N PHE A 60 10.49 -8.54 3.24
CA PHE A 60 9.54 -9.43 2.60
C PHE A 60 8.19 -9.45 3.33
N MET A 61 8.19 -9.61 4.65
CA MET A 61 6.99 -9.55 5.49
C MET A 61 6.27 -8.20 5.35
N MET A 62 7.02 -7.09 5.41
CA MET A 62 6.47 -5.74 5.24
C MET A 62 5.84 -5.55 3.86
N SER A 63 6.43 -6.10 2.81
CA SER A 63 5.87 -6.04 1.46
C SER A 63 4.48 -6.68 1.39
N ILE A 64 4.29 -7.83 2.05
CA ILE A 64 3.02 -8.54 2.07
C ILE A 64 1.98 -7.75 2.87
N VAL A 65 2.34 -7.30 4.07
CA VAL A 65 1.43 -6.55 4.95
C VAL A 65 0.94 -5.28 4.26
N MET A 66 1.85 -4.49 3.67
CA MET A 66 1.50 -3.27 2.96
C MET A 66 0.67 -3.57 1.70
N GLY A 67 0.96 -4.66 0.99
CA GLY A 67 0.17 -5.08 -0.17
C GLY A 67 -1.27 -5.41 0.20
N VAL A 68 -1.48 -6.16 1.29
CA VAL A 68 -2.81 -6.50 1.81
C VAL A 68 -3.57 -5.26 2.27
N LEU A 69 -2.92 -4.34 2.99
CA LEU A 69 -3.51 -3.07 3.38
C LEU A 69 -3.91 -2.22 2.17
N GLY A 70 -3.05 -2.16 1.15
CA GLY A 70 -3.35 -1.50 -0.11
C GLY A 70 -4.58 -2.08 -0.80
N MET A 71 -4.67 -3.41 -0.92
CA MET A 71 -5.84 -4.10 -1.48
C MET A 71 -7.12 -3.82 -0.67
N PHE A 72 -7.04 -3.76 0.65
CA PHE A 72 -8.17 -3.40 1.50
C PHE A 72 -8.66 -1.97 1.26
N CYS A 73 -7.73 -1.01 1.14
CA CYS A 73 -8.04 0.37 0.79
C CYS A 73 -8.70 0.49 -0.60
N PHE A 74 -8.34 -0.36 -1.57
CA PHE A 74 -9.02 -0.38 -2.87
C PHE A 74 -10.41 -1.03 -2.80
N LYS A 75 -10.55 -2.17 -2.12
CA LYS A 75 -11.84 -2.87 -1.98
C LYS A 75 -12.89 -2.04 -1.24
N SER A 76 -12.48 -1.25 -0.25
CA SER A 76 -13.38 -0.35 0.47
C SER A 76 -13.89 0.83 -0.37
N THR A 77 -13.32 1.05 -1.56
CA THR A 77 -13.82 2.06 -2.52
C THR A 77 -14.79 1.50 -3.56
N THR A 78 -14.92 0.17 -3.69
CA THR A 78 -15.81 -0.49 -4.67
C THR A 78 -17.20 -0.82 -4.13
N HIS A 79 -17.49 -0.56 -2.85
CA HIS A 79 -18.85 -0.63 -2.29
C HIS A 79 -19.30 0.76 -1.80
N PRO A 80 -19.85 1.61 -2.69
CA PRO A 80 -20.76 2.65 -2.25
C PRO A 80 -22.09 1.97 -1.89
N GLN A 81 -22.35 1.76 -0.60
CA GLN A 81 -23.72 1.66 -0.10
C GLN A 81 -24.19 3.06 0.30
#